data_AF-A0AAU4SMF9-F1
#
_entry.id   AF-A0AAU4SMF9-F1
#
_cell.length_a   1.000
_cell.length_b   1.000
_cell.length_c   1.000
_cell.angle_alpha   90.00
_cell.angle_beta   90.00
_cell.angle_gamma   90.00
#
_symmetry.space_group_name_H-M   'P 1'
#
loop_
_entity.id
_entity.type
_entity.pdbx_description
1 polymer ?
#
loop_
_entity_poly.entity_id
_entity_poly.type
_entity_poly.pdbx_seq_one_letter_code
_entity_poly.pdbx_strand_id
1 'polypeptide(L)' 'MEPGDLINTGTPPGVGMGFTPPVWLRPGDVMELGIRQLGTQRQHVVAPR' A
#
# COMPACT_ATOMS: atom_id res chain seq x y z
N MET A 1 -13.65 -1.90 -21.47
CA MET A 1 -13.77 -2.10 -20.02
C MET A 1 -14.89 -3.07 -19.85
N GLU A 2 -14.58 -4.21 -19.28
CA GLU A 2 -15.49 -5.34 -19.16
C GLU A 2 -15.88 -5.55 -17.69
N PRO A 3 -17.02 -6.21 -17.41
CA PRO A 3 -17.41 -6.54 -16.05
C PRO A 3 -16.32 -7.34 -15.31
N GLY A 4 -15.88 -6.82 -14.16
CA GLY A 4 -14.80 -7.42 -13.37
C GLY A 4 -13.45 -6.70 -13.47
N ASP A 5 -13.31 -5.75 -14.41
CA ASP A 5 -12.10 -4.93 -14.49
C ASP A 5 -11.91 -4.08 -13.22
N LEU A 6 -10.67 -4.04 -12.71
CA LEU A 6 -10.26 -3.21 -11.58
C LEU A 6 -9.29 -2.13 -12.04
N ILE A 7 -9.62 -0.87 -11.76
CA ILE A 7 -8.74 0.28 -12.02
C ILE A 7 -8.28 0.87 -10.69
N ASN A 8 -6.97 0.85 -10.45
CA ASN A 8 -6.35 1.52 -9.31
C ASN A 8 -6.03 2.96 -9.70
N THR A 9 -6.75 3.93 -9.15
CA THR A 9 -6.75 5.34 -9.58
C THR A 9 -5.53 6.16 -9.14
N GLY A 10 -4.47 5.51 -8.65
CA GLY A 10 -3.27 6.16 -8.14
C GLY A 10 -3.25 6.33 -6.61
N THR A 11 -2.12 6.83 -6.10
CA THR A 11 -1.87 7.04 -4.67
C THR A 11 -1.46 8.49 -4.40
N PRO A 12 -1.84 9.10 -3.25
CA PRO A 12 -1.35 10.42 -2.85
C PRO A 12 0.18 10.45 -2.62
N PRO A 13 0.77 11.66 -2.46
CA PRO A 13 2.15 11.80 -2.00
C PRO A 13 2.40 11.12 -0.65
N GLY A 14 3.65 10.73 -0.41
CA GLY A 14 4.07 10.07 0.85
C GLY A 14 4.56 8.63 0.67
N VAL A 15 4.69 8.14 -0.57
CA VAL A 15 5.34 6.85 -0.82
C VAL A 15 6.81 6.89 -0.40
N GLY A 16 7.30 5.77 0.13
CA GLY A 16 8.65 5.64 0.69
C GLY A 16 9.80 6.08 -0.23
N MET A 17 9.61 5.95 -1.55
CA MET A 17 10.56 6.41 -2.58
C MET A 17 10.83 7.92 -2.53
N GLY A 18 9.88 8.73 -2.05
CA GLY A 18 9.99 10.19 -2.04
C GLY A 18 10.79 10.77 -0.86
N PHE A 19 11.23 9.94 0.08
CA PHE A 19 12.06 10.38 1.21
C PHE A 19 13.55 10.39 0.85
N THR A 20 14.34 11.20 1.58
CA THR A 20 15.81 11.25 1.48
C THR A 20 16.41 11.00 2.86
N PRO A 21 16.93 9.79 3.17
CA PRO A 21 17.00 8.61 2.30
C PRO A 21 15.63 7.95 2.06
N PRO A 22 15.46 7.16 0.97
CA PRO A 22 14.24 6.41 0.72
C PRO A 22 13.93 5.42 1.83
N VAL A 23 12.64 5.22 2.11
CA VAL A 23 12.15 4.28 3.11
C VAL A 23 11.45 3.12 2.40
N TRP A 24 11.86 1.89 2.68
CA TRP A 24 11.27 0.69 2.09
C TRP A 24 10.68 -0.21 3.17
N LEU A 25 9.68 -1.01 2.78
CA LEU A 25 9.11 -2.04 3.64
C LEU A 25 10.16 -3.08 4.03
N ARG A 26 10.06 -3.57 5.27
CA ARG A 26 10.95 -4.56 5.87
C ARG A 26 10.14 -5.71 6.45
N PRO A 27 10.70 -6.92 6.54
CA PRO A 27 10.05 -8.02 7.25
C PRO A 27 9.70 -7.62 8.69
N GLY A 28 8.47 -7.89 9.09
CA GLY A 28 7.93 -7.50 10.40
C GLY A 28 7.11 -6.20 10.37
N ASP A 29 7.20 -5.39 9.31
CA ASP A 29 6.37 -4.20 9.19
C ASP A 29 4.88 -4.55 9.09
N VAL A 30 4.03 -3.66 9.59
CA VAL A 30 2.58 -3.70 9.39
C VAL A 30 2.18 -2.51 8.55
N MET A 31 1.55 -2.78 7.40
CA MET A 31 0.96 -1.75 6.55
C MET A 31 -0.55 -1.66 6.83
N GLU A 32 -1.01 -0.46 7.16
CA GLU A 32 -2.43 -0.13 7.34
C GLU A 32 -2.84 0.94 6.34
N LEU A 33 -3.94 0.71 5.62
CA LEU A 33 -4.51 1.65 4.67
C LEU A 33 -6.02 1.67 4.78
N GLY A 34 -6.64 2.80 4.46
CA GLY A 34 -8.08 2.93 4.54
C GLY A 34 -8.62 4.04 3.67
N ILE A 35 -9.85 3.85 3.20
CA ILE A 35 -10.62 4.87 2.51
C ILE A 35 -11.92 5.01 3.28
N ARG A 36 -12.26 6.25 3.63
CA ARG A 36 -13.52 6.57 4.31
C ARG A 36 -14.68 5.95 3.50
N GLN A 37 -15.58 5.24 4.19
CA GLN A 37 -16.73 4.50 3.63
C GLN A 37 -16.41 3.22 2.83
N LEU A 38 -15.14 2.89 2.53
CA LEU A 38 -14.76 1.60 1.93
C LEU A 38 -14.10 0.64 2.93
N GLY A 39 -13.66 1.16 4.07
CA GLY A 39 -13.08 0.38 5.16
C GLY A 39 -11.56 0.49 5.23
N THR A 40 -10.95 -0.48 5.91
CA THR A 40 -9.51 -0.53 6.19
C THR A 40 -8.93 -1.90 5.86
N GLN A 41 -7.67 -1.91 5.43
CA GLN A 41 -6.89 -3.11 5.19
C GLN A 41 -5.62 -3.07 6.04
N ARG A 42 -5.26 -4.22 6.63
CA ARG A 42 -4.03 -4.44 7.39
C ARG A 42 -3.26 -5.60 6.79
N GLN A 43 -1.97 -5.42 6.52
CA GLN A 43 -1.10 -6.44 5.95
C GLN A 43 0.19 -6.55 6.78
N HIS A 44 0.66 -7.77 7.02
CA HIS A 44 1.95 -8.04 7.64
C HIS A 44 2.99 -8.34 6.56
N VAL A 45 4.09 -7.59 6.55
CA VAL A 45 5.19 -7.81 5.63
C VAL A 45 6.02 -8.98 6.14
N VAL A 46 6.10 -10.04 5.34
CA VAL A 46 6.90 -11.23 5.64
C VAL A 46 8.19 -11.23 4.84
N ALA A 47 9.21 -11.93 5.34
CA ALA A 47 10.44 -12.12 4.58
C ALA A 47 10.15 -12.89 3.27
N PRO A 48 10.90 -12.61 2.19
CA PRO A 48 10.84 -13.41 0.98
C PRO A 48 11.21 -14.87 1.30
N ARG A 49 10.59 -15.80 0.57
CA ARG A 49 10.89 -17.24 0.68
C ARG A 49 12.15 -17.59 -0.10
#